data_AF-A0A7C8EJK2-F1
#
_entry.id   AF-A0A7C8EJK2-F1
#
_cell.length_a   1.000
_cell.length_b   1.000
_cell.length_c   1.000
_cell.angle_alpha   90.00
_cell.angle_beta   90.00
_cell.angle_gamma   90.00
#
_symmetry.space_group_name_H-M   'P 1'
#
loop_
_entity.id
_entity.type
_entity.pdbx_description
1 polymer ?
#
loop_
_entity_poly.entity_id
_entity_poly.type
_entity_poly.pdbx_seq_one_letter_code
_entity_poly.pdbx_strand_id
1 'polypeptide(L)'
;MIIQKGINLRLSIKDALLGFATTFVVLTFFIAAIFIIRGRIDINLPSIEFVFITFIFIAIPEEAFFRGFILENIGTSIKEILICSLLFSIAHSHRFIILGDYFSFLTFFPSIIMGFLYVKTRNILPSVIFHALSNIAWFMIF
;
A
#
# COMPACT_ATOMS: atom_id res chain seq x y z
N MET A 1 28.52 -7.42 3.00
CA MET A 1 27.76 -7.59 1.74
C MET A 1 26.28 -7.44 2.08
N ILE A 2 25.68 -6.26 1.87
CA ILE A 2 24.40 -5.87 2.52
C ILE A 2 23.15 -6.18 1.67
N ILE A 3 23.29 -6.75 0.47
CA ILE A 3 22.11 -7.18 -0.33
C ILE A 3 22.37 -8.59 -0.86
N GLN A 4 21.82 -9.61 -0.18
CA GLN A 4 21.94 -11.00 -0.63
C GLN A 4 20.79 -11.44 -1.55
N LYS A 5 19.66 -10.72 -1.58
CA LYS A 5 18.49 -11.05 -2.41
C LYS A 5 17.98 -9.81 -3.14
N GLY A 6 17.78 -9.95 -4.45
CA GLY A 6 17.24 -8.88 -5.29
C GLY A 6 15.75 -8.64 -5.03
N ILE A 7 15.30 -7.41 -5.30
CA ILE A 7 13.89 -7.02 -5.23
C ILE A 7 13.12 -7.80 -6.32
N ASN A 8 12.06 -8.49 -5.91
CA ASN A 8 11.33 -9.38 -6.80
C ASN A 8 10.02 -8.73 -7.27
N LEU A 9 10.03 -8.25 -8.52
CA LEU A 9 8.84 -7.82 -9.25
C LEU A 9 8.64 -8.72 -10.47
N ARG A 10 7.80 -9.74 -10.32
CA ARG A 10 7.42 -10.64 -11.43
C ARG A 10 5.99 -10.35 -11.87
N LEU A 11 5.80 -10.19 -13.16
CA LEU A 11 4.47 -10.07 -13.77
C LEU A 11 3.77 -11.44 -13.77
N SER A 12 3.10 -11.74 -12.66
CA SER A 12 2.36 -12.98 -12.43
C SER A 12 0.87 -12.69 -12.36
N ILE A 13 0.08 -13.35 -13.21
CA ILE A 13 -1.39 -13.19 -13.22
C ILE A 13 -1.98 -13.57 -11.86
N LYS A 14 -1.48 -14.65 -11.25
CA LYS A 14 -1.97 -15.11 -9.94
C LYS A 14 -1.72 -14.06 -8.85
N ASP A 15 -0.53 -13.46 -8.84
CA ASP A 15 -0.18 -12.45 -7.85
C ASP A 15 -0.94 -11.14 -8.13
N ALA A 16 -1.14 -10.79 -9.40
CA ALA A 16 -1.97 -9.65 -9.78
C ALA A 16 -3.41 -9.82 -9.30
N LEU A 17 -4.03 -10.98 -9.59
CA LEU A 17 -5.38 -11.31 -9.12
C LEU A 17 -5.49 -11.29 -7.61
N LEU A 18 -4.47 -11.76 -6.89
CA LEU A 18 -4.44 -11.66 -5.43
C LEU A 18 -4.46 -10.20 -4.97
N GLY A 19 -3.62 -9.34 -5.56
CA GLY A 19 -3.61 -7.90 -5.28
C GLY A 19 -4.97 -7.25 -5.54
N PHE A 20 -5.58 -7.51 -6.70
CA PHE A 20 -6.91 -7.00 -7.04
C PHE A 20 -8.00 -7.52 -6.10
N ALA A 21 -8.02 -8.82 -5.79
CA ALA A 21 -9.00 -9.41 -4.90
C ALA A 21 -8.91 -8.85 -3.47
N THR A 22 -7.69 -8.75 -2.93
CA THR A 22 -7.46 -8.15 -1.61
C THR A 22 -7.90 -6.68 -1.59
N THR A 23 -7.57 -5.92 -2.64
CA THR A 23 -8.01 -4.53 -2.79
C THR A 23 -9.53 -4.44 -2.78
N PHE A 24 -10.20 -5.21 -3.63
CA PHE A 24 -11.65 -5.20 -3.76
C PHE A 24 -12.34 -5.48 -2.42
N VAL A 25 -11.89 -6.51 -1.70
CA VAL A 25 -12.42 -6.86 -0.39
C VAL A 25 -12.23 -5.71 0.60
N VAL A 26 -10.99 -5.22 0.77
CA VAL A 26 -10.67 -4.19 1.78
C VAL A 26 -11.37 -2.86 1.46
N LEU A 27 -11.31 -2.41 0.21
CA LEU A 27 -11.92 -1.15 -0.19
C LEU A 27 -13.45 -1.20 -0.12
N THR A 28 -14.09 -2.35 -0.37
CA THR A 28 -15.54 -2.47 -0.20
C THR A 28 -15.95 -2.16 1.23
N PHE A 29 -15.27 -2.74 2.23
CA PHE A 29 -15.55 -2.45 3.64
C PHE A 29 -15.21 -1.00 4.01
N PHE A 30 -14.09 -0.48 3.53
CA PHE A 30 -13.69 0.90 3.78
C PHE A 30 -14.70 1.91 3.23
N ILE A 31 -15.11 1.75 1.96
CA ILE A 31 -16.08 2.62 1.29
C ILE A 31 -17.45 2.52 1.98
N ALA A 32 -17.89 1.31 2.35
CA ALA A 32 -19.14 1.13 3.09
C ALA A 32 -19.10 1.85 4.46
N ALA A 33 -17.99 1.77 5.19
CA ALA A 33 -17.83 2.49 6.45
C ALA A 33 -17.90 4.02 6.25
N ILE A 34 -17.23 4.55 5.22
CA ILE A 34 -17.31 5.97 4.88
C ILE A 34 -18.75 6.38 4.53
N PHE A 35 -19.46 5.58 3.75
CA PHE A 35 -20.86 5.84 3.40
C PHE A 35 -21.77 5.87 4.64
N ILE A 36 -21.61 4.92 5.56
CA ILE A 36 -22.39 4.88 6.81
C ILE A 36 -22.13 6.12 7.66
N ILE A 37 -20.87 6.59 7.73
CA ILE A 37 -20.49 7.76 8.54
C ILE A 37 -20.94 9.08 7.89
N ARG A 38 -20.78 9.22 6.56
CA ARG A 38 -21.03 10.49 5.84
C ARG A 38 -22.43 10.61 5.24
N GLY A 39 -23.13 9.50 5.06
CA GLY A 39 -24.42 9.42 4.34
C GLY A 39 -24.32 9.63 2.82
N ARG A 40 -23.13 9.94 2.29
CA ARG A 40 -22.86 10.12 0.84
C ARG A 40 -21.40 9.82 0.52
N ILE A 41 -21.15 9.53 -0.76
CA ILE A 41 -19.81 9.45 -1.34
C ILE A 41 -19.79 10.38 -2.55
N ASP A 42 -18.98 11.43 -2.47
CA ASP A 42 -18.68 12.30 -3.60
C ASP A 42 -17.47 11.68 -4.33
N ILE A 43 -17.58 11.45 -5.64
CA ILE A 43 -16.54 10.76 -6.42
C ILE A 43 -15.81 11.76 -7.32
N ASN A 44 -14.51 11.90 -7.11
CA ASN A 44 -13.60 12.58 -8.01
C ASN A 44 -12.95 11.58 -8.96
N LEU A 45 -12.87 11.91 -10.25
CA LEU A 45 -12.18 11.04 -11.21
C LEU A 45 -10.67 11.35 -11.22
N PRO A 46 -9.80 10.34 -11.04
CA PRO A 46 -8.37 10.56 -11.14
C PRO A 46 -7.98 10.81 -12.59
N SER A 47 -7.02 11.70 -12.81
CA SER A 47 -6.42 11.87 -14.13
C SER A 47 -5.54 10.66 -14.48
N ILE A 48 -5.30 10.43 -15.78
CA ILE A 48 -4.44 9.33 -16.24
C ILE A 48 -3.00 9.53 -15.72
N GLU A 49 -2.55 10.78 -15.67
CA GLU A 49 -1.25 11.17 -15.12
C GLU A 49 -1.15 10.80 -13.65
N PHE A 50 -2.20 11.07 -12.86
CA PHE A 50 -2.23 10.70 -11.45
C PHE A 50 -2.13 9.18 -11.27
N VAL A 51 -2.92 8.40 -12.04
CA VAL A 51 -2.85 6.94 -12.01
C VAL A 51 -1.43 6.46 -12.35
N PHE A 52 -0.83 6.98 -13.42
CA PHE A 52 0.52 6.63 -13.82
C PHE A 52 1.55 6.94 -12.72
N ILE A 53 1.49 8.14 -12.14
CA ILE A 53 2.39 8.57 -11.06
C ILE A 53 2.23 7.66 -9.84
N THR A 54 1.00 7.39 -9.42
CA THR A 54 0.70 6.52 -8.28
C THR A 54 1.28 5.12 -8.45
N PHE A 55 1.20 4.53 -9.64
CA PHE A 55 1.79 3.21 -9.87
C PHE A 55 3.32 3.26 -9.96
N ILE A 56 3.85 4.10 -10.85
CA ILE A 56 5.26 4.02 -11.27
C ILE A 56 6.20 4.73 -10.31
N PHE A 57 5.80 5.90 -9.80
CA PHE A 57 6.67 6.75 -8.99
C PHE A 57 6.39 6.67 -7.49
N ILE A 58 5.24 6.13 -7.08
CA ILE A 58 4.87 5.99 -5.67
C ILE A 58 4.88 4.51 -5.27
N ALA A 59 3.93 3.72 -5.76
CA ALA A 59 3.73 2.36 -5.28
C ALA A 59 4.94 1.45 -5.56
N ILE A 60 5.47 1.42 -6.80
CA ILE A 60 6.63 0.55 -7.11
C ILE A 60 7.86 0.91 -6.24
N PRO A 61 8.34 2.17 -6.17
CA PRO A 61 9.51 2.51 -5.35
C PRO A 61 9.30 2.25 -3.86
N GLU A 62 8.13 2.59 -3.32
CA GLU A 62 7.84 2.36 -1.91
C GLU A 62 7.75 0.87 -1.58
N GLU A 63 7.06 0.06 -2.39
CA GLU A 63 7.00 -1.38 -2.16
C GLU A 63 8.38 -2.04 -2.33
N ALA A 64 9.15 -1.59 -3.32
CA ALA A 64 10.52 -2.05 -3.52
C ALA A 64 11.38 -1.78 -2.28
N PHE A 65 11.29 -0.59 -1.70
CA PHE A 65 12.04 -0.19 -0.51
C PHE A 65 11.55 -0.89 0.76
N PHE A 66 10.26 -0.79 1.09
CA PHE A 66 9.76 -1.32 2.35
C PHE A 66 9.67 -2.85 2.35
N ARG A 67 9.21 -3.46 1.26
CA ARG A 67 8.94 -4.92 1.21
C ARG A 67 10.13 -5.65 0.63
N GLY A 68 10.57 -5.22 -0.54
CA GLY A 68 11.70 -5.84 -1.24
C GLY A 68 13.05 -5.65 -0.55
N PHE A 69 13.24 -4.55 0.20
CA PHE A 69 14.49 -4.27 0.90
C PHE A 69 14.35 -4.38 2.42
N ILE A 70 13.59 -3.53 3.11
CA ILE A 70 13.53 -3.53 4.58
C ILE A 70 13.01 -4.88 5.10
N LEU A 71 11.79 -5.27 4.74
CA LEU A 71 11.14 -6.48 5.26
C LEU A 71 11.94 -7.74 4.91
N GLU A 72 12.42 -7.87 3.67
CA GLU A 72 13.26 -9.02 3.28
C GLU A 72 14.55 -9.14 4.13
N ASN A 73 15.16 -8.02 4.54
CA ASN A 73 16.40 -8.03 5.31
C ASN A 73 16.19 -8.18 6.83
N ILE A 74 15.12 -7.64 7.40
CA ILE A 74 14.85 -7.77 8.85
C ILE A 74 14.19 -9.10 9.22
N GLY A 75 13.51 -9.75 8.26
CA GLY A 75 12.81 -11.02 8.46
C GLY A 75 11.32 -10.94 8.07
N THR A 76 10.66 -12.08 8.03
CA THR A 76 9.29 -12.19 7.48
C THR A 76 8.27 -12.79 8.44
N SER A 77 8.48 -12.67 9.75
CA SER A 77 7.44 -13.00 10.72
C SER A 77 6.46 -11.82 10.88
N ILE A 78 5.38 -12.05 11.62
CA ILE A 78 4.41 -11.00 11.96
C ILE A 78 5.09 -9.82 12.65
N LYS A 79 6.08 -10.07 13.52
CA LYS A 79 6.81 -9.01 14.22
C LYS A 79 7.50 -8.07 13.23
N GLU A 80 8.17 -8.60 12.22
CA GLU A 80 8.86 -7.79 11.22
C GLU A 80 7.89 -7.07 10.28
N ILE A 81 6.74 -7.68 9.96
CA ILE A 81 5.66 -6.99 9.24
C ILE A 81 5.19 -5.76 10.02
N LEU A 82 4.99 -5.90 11.34
CA LEU A 82 4.58 -4.78 12.20
C LEU A 82 5.66 -3.70 12.30
N ILE A 83 6.93 -4.08 12.44
CA ILE A 83 8.06 -3.13 12.46
C ILE A 83 8.15 -2.38 11.13
N CYS A 84 8.14 -3.10 10.01
CA CYS A 84 8.17 -2.49 8.67
C CYS A 84 6.97 -1.56 8.46
N SER A 85 5.78 -1.94 8.93
CA SER A 85 4.58 -1.11 8.81
C SER A 85 4.60 0.13 9.69
N LEU A 86 5.22 0.04 10.86
CA LEU A 86 5.47 1.21 11.71
C LEU A 86 6.43 2.19 11.02
N LEU A 87 7.53 1.68 10.44
CA LEU A 87 8.47 2.49 9.67
C LEU A 87 7.79 3.15 8.46
N PHE A 88 6.92 2.43 7.75
CA PHE A 88 6.13 2.96 6.64
C PHE A 88 5.24 4.13 7.08
N SER A 89 4.50 3.96 8.18
CA SER A 89 3.64 5.00 8.74
C SER A 89 4.44 6.22 9.22
N ILE A 90 5.60 6.00 9.87
CA ILE A 90 6.50 7.08 10.29
C ILE A 90 7.05 7.85 9.08
N ALA A 91 7.39 7.19 7.99
CA ALA A 91 7.86 7.87 6.77
C ALA A 91 6.79 8.82 6.19
N HIS A 92 5.51 8.55 6.45
CA HIS A 92 4.37 9.39 6.07
C HIS A 92 4.09 10.55 7.05
N SER A 93 4.84 10.66 8.16
CA SER A 93 4.67 11.73 9.15
C SER A 93 4.89 13.15 8.58
N HIS A 94 5.61 13.29 7.46
CA HIS A 94 5.76 14.56 6.77
C HIS A 94 4.41 15.16 6.35
N ARG A 95 3.41 14.33 6.01
CA ARG A 95 2.05 14.80 5.69
C ARG A 95 1.38 15.42 6.91
N PHE A 96 1.56 14.83 8.08
CA PHE A 96 1.09 15.42 9.33
C PHE A 96 1.83 16.74 9.64
N ILE A 97 3.16 16.73 9.56
CA ILE A 97 3.99 17.90 9.93
C ILE A 97 3.73 19.10 8.99
N ILE A 98 3.55 18.86 7.69
CA ILE A 98 3.43 19.92 6.67
C ILE A 98 1.95 20.30 6.42
N LEU A 99 1.05 19.32 6.39
CA LEU A 99 -0.35 19.50 5.96
C LEU A 99 -1.37 19.33 7.09
N GLY A 100 -0.95 18.95 8.31
CA GLY A 100 -1.86 18.66 9.42
C GLY A 100 -2.70 17.39 9.23
N ASP A 101 -2.29 16.51 8.30
CA ASP A 101 -3.03 15.29 7.96
C ASP A 101 -2.81 14.19 9.01
N TYR A 102 -3.64 14.18 10.07
CA TYR A 102 -3.61 13.13 11.10
C TYR A 102 -3.91 11.74 10.55
N PHE A 103 -4.63 11.62 9.44
CA PHE A 103 -4.98 10.34 8.84
C PHE A 103 -3.78 9.67 8.17
N SER A 104 -2.68 10.40 7.94
CA SER A 104 -1.45 9.84 7.37
C SER A 104 -0.90 8.67 8.19
N PHE A 105 -1.10 8.65 9.51
CA PHE A 105 -0.67 7.55 10.37
C PHE A 105 -1.49 6.26 10.17
N LEU A 106 -2.73 6.38 9.67
CA LEU A 106 -3.57 5.22 9.36
C LEU A 106 -2.99 4.36 8.24
N THR A 107 -2.02 4.86 7.47
CA THR A 107 -1.25 4.08 6.50
C THR A 107 -0.53 2.86 7.11
N PHE A 108 -0.41 2.81 8.44
CA PHE A 108 0.02 1.62 9.19
C PHE A 108 -0.81 0.37 8.85
N PHE A 109 -2.14 0.49 8.82
CA PHE A 109 -3.04 -0.66 8.61
C PHE A 109 -2.95 -1.27 7.19
N PRO A 110 -3.07 -0.50 6.09
CA PRO A 110 -2.85 -1.05 4.75
C PRO A 110 -1.42 -1.56 4.58
N SER A 111 -0.42 -0.97 5.26
CA SER A 111 0.95 -1.49 5.22
C SER A 111 1.09 -2.90 5.76
N ILE A 112 0.32 -3.28 6.79
CA ILE A 112 0.33 -4.65 7.32
C ILE A 112 -0.14 -5.63 6.23
N ILE A 113 -1.22 -5.28 5.51
CA ILE A 113 -1.77 -6.09 4.42
C ILE A 113 -0.72 -6.26 3.32
N MET A 114 -0.07 -5.17 2.91
CA MET A 114 1.03 -5.20 1.93
C MET A 114 2.20 -6.08 2.39
N GLY A 115 2.54 -6.06 3.69
CA GLY A 115 3.52 -6.95 4.28
C GLY A 115 3.13 -8.44 4.15
N PHE A 116 1.88 -8.79 4.46
CA PHE A 116 1.38 -10.16 4.30
C PHE A 116 1.35 -10.62 2.84
N LEU A 117 0.92 -9.75 1.93
CA LEU A 117 0.94 -10.03 0.48
C LEU A 117 2.35 -10.34 -0.01
N TYR A 118 3.34 -9.56 0.43
CA TYR A 118 4.74 -9.80 0.10
C TYR A 118 5.25 -11.12 0.70
N VAL A 119 5.03 -11.36 2.00
CA VAL A 119 5.53 -12.59 2.67
C VAL A 119 4.93 -13.84 2.02
N LYS A 120 3.66 -13.79 1.62
CA LYS A 120 2.95 -14.90 0.97
C LYS A 120 3.48 -15.22 -0.42
N THR A 121 3.85 -14.21 -1.20
CA THR A 121 4.16 -14.37 -2.64
C THR A 121 5.65 -14.25 -2.97
N ARG A 122 6.43 -13.63 -2.08
CA ARG A 122 7.80 -13.15 -2.34
C ARG A 122 7.88 -12.35 -3.64
N ASN A 123 6.86 -11.56 -3.89
CA ASN A 123 6.69 -10.69 -5.04
C ASN A 123 6.08 -9.38 -4.55
N ILE A 124 6.60 -8.24 -5.00
CA ILE A 124 6.04 -6.93 -4.61
C ILE A 124 4.79 -6.57 -5.43
N LEU A 125 4.55 -7.21 -6.58
CA LEU A 125 3.39 -6.93 -7.45
C LEU A 125 2.02 -6.86 -6.75
N PRO A 126 1.61 -7.84 -5.91
CA PRO A 126 0.30 -7.78 -5.25
C PRO A 126 0.21 -6.57 -4.29
N SER A 127 1.31 -6.25 -3.59
CA SER A 127 1.39 -5.09 -2.71
C SER A 127 1.34 -3.78 -3.51
N VAL A 128 2.02 -3.71 -4.66
CA VAL A 128 1.99 -2.54 -5.56
C VAL A 128 0.57 -2.26 -6.04
N ILE A 129 -0.14 -3.29 -6.48
CA ILE A 129 -1.54 -3.15 -6.94
C ILE A 129 -2.42 -2.68 -5.79
N PHE A 130 -2.31 -3.30 -4.62
CA PHE A 130 -3.08 -2.92 -3.45
C PHE A 130 -2.81 -1.48 -3.01
N HIS A 131 -1.54 -1.09 -2.96
CA HIS A 131 -1.12 0.26 -2.61
C HIS A 131 -1.68 1.29 -3.59
N ALA A 132 -1.40 1.12 -4.89
CA ALA A 132 -1.78 2.08 -5.91
C ALA A 132 -3.30 2.27 -5.98
N LEU A 133 -4.07 1.17 -5.93
CA LEU A 133 -5.53 1.25 -5.93
C LEU A 133 -6.10 1.85 -4.65
N SER A 134 -5.45 1.64 -3.50
CA SER A 134 -5.84 2.29 -2.24
C SER A 134 -5.62 3.80 -2.31
N ASN A 135 -4.49 4.25 -2.89
CA ASN A 135 -4.22 5.67 -3.10
C ASN A 135 -5.21 6.31 -4.08
N ILE A 136 -5.53 5.61 -5.17
CA ILE A 136 -6.56 6.06 -6.12
C ILE A 136 -7.91 6.16 -5.43
N ALA A 137 -8.34 5.13 -4.69
CA ALA A 137 -9.61 5.17 -3.99
C ALA A 137 -9.68 6.28 -2.92
N TRP A 138 -8.58 6.53 -2.21
CA TRP A 138 -8.48 7.66 -1.28
C TRP A 138 -8.69 8.99 -2.01
N PHE A 139 -7.97 9.23 -3.12
CA PHE A 139 -8.12 10.44 -3.95
C PHE A 139 -9.53 10.59 -4.53
N MET A 140 -10.18 9.48 -4.89
CA MET A 140 -11.54 9.53 -5.44
C MET A 140 -12.57 10.00 -4.40
N ILE A 141 -12.33 9.80 -3.10
CA ILE A 141 -13.33 9.99 -2.03
C ILE A 141 -13.06 11.23 -1.16
N PHE A 142 -11.83 11.76 -1.19
CA PHE A 142 -11.37 12.88 -0.36
C PHE A 142 -10.68 13.94 -1.21
#